data_AF-A0A946LIZ4-F1
#
_entry.id   AF-A0A946LIZ4-F1
#
_cell.length_a   1.000
_cell.length_b   1.000
_cell.length_c   1.000
_cell.angle_alpha   90.00
_cell.angle_beta   90.00
_cell.angle_gamma   90.00
#
_symmetry.space_group_name_H-M   'P 1'
#
loop_
_entity.id
_entity.type
_entity.pdbx_description
1 polymer ?
#
loop_
_entity_poly.entity_id
_entity_poly.type
_entity_poly.pdbx_seq_one_letter_code
_entity_poly.pdbx_strand_id
1 'polypeptide(L)'
;MKALGKRLDYLFRSTRGLTLVAISAVAIVTAIWGTLSGPMVEWGVRDITVNLLGMDLTQADREGRIIMLYHTIAMTIVAIEVYFMTEILPMKRHEQVIINMTTTVGYLTALIFGMGFAYFGHNFVFHGLFLLGQSLLFFAGILLSAALWPWKKEYRLEADSPYAHTKKGVDLERLAFFTMAVATLLSATFGAVTGSYWGNGHETFLGEDLIRVPHKTALQKAIIGHLHIMLTLVAVAITLIVGRWMKFQGILHRVAMPLMIVGTIIITFGALSVVWLPWAHTTIYFGSVFVMFSALLYVIYTWDKLIKDGTADIEKPTFGQKMGALLRDPLKFGPGWQMVFMNFTVSGVGIFMAVKLDEIFRVWPHREERITLTGHWHILAALIATIIIFYYMDLSKVEGKKRKWAGWTIIIMSDLAFASATIFSMKRLFVAESEQQSLVNTVMLLMDLGLGVILVVLAMFLIWRLYDLFKDKGYWNEEFSAEKKMNAEAEIAEQQKKIEELQATLKEVSK
;
A
#
# COMPACT_ATOMS: atom_id res chain seq x y z
N MET A 1 -13.27 -32.45 10.74
CA MET A 1 -14.19 -31.30 10.60
C MET A 1 -13.90 -30.15 11.57
N LYS A 2 -13.91 -30.34 12.91
CA LYS A 2 -13.66 -29.24 13.88
C LYS A 2 -12.32 -28.50 13.69
N ALA A 3 -11.26 -29.22 13.33
CA ALA A 3 -9.93 -28.65 13.13
C ALA A 3 -9.83 -27.78 11.85
N LEU A 4 -10.55 -28.15 10.78
CA LEU A 4 -10.65 -27.34 9.56
C LEU A 4 -11.48 -26.08 9.81
N GLY A 5 -12.59 -26.20 10.55
CA GLY A 5 -13.42 -25.06 10.95
C GLY A 5 -12.64 -23.98 11.70
N LYS A 6 -11.79 -24.36 12.66
CA LYS A 6 -10.94 -23.40 13.40
C LYS A 6 -9.96 -22.64 12.49
N ARG A 7 -9.42 -23.29 11.46
CA ARG A 7 -8.49 -22.68 10.51
C ARG A 7 -9.22 -21.68 9.61
N LEU A 8 -10.42 -22.04 9.13
CA LEU A 8 -11.27 -21.12 8.38
C LEU A 8 -11.73 -19.94 9.24
N ASP A 9 -12.07 -20.17 10.51
CA ASP A 9 -12.36 -19.09 11.46
C ASP A 9 -11.16 -18.14 11.62
N TYR A 10 -9.94 -18.66 11.75
CA TYR A 10 -8.75 -17.81 11.78
C TYR A 10 -8.60 -17.01 10.47
N LEU A 11 -8.62 -17.69 9.32
CA LEU A 11 -8.38 -17.06 8.01
C LEU A 11 -9.41 -15.98 7.66
N PHE A 12 -10.67 -16.14 8.09
CA PHE A 12 -11.77 -15.25 7.67
C PHE A 12 -12.41 -14.42 8.80
N ARG A 13 -12.01 -14.61 10.07
CA ARG A 13 -12.59 -13.87 11.21
C ARG A 13 -11.54 -13.27 12.14
N SER A 14 -10.26 -13.50 11.87
CA SER A 14 -9.14 -12.80 12.52
C SER A 14 -8.52 -11.82 11.54
N THR A 15 -8.12 -10.65 12.02
CA THR A 15 -7.59 -9.58 11.17
C THR A 15 -6.27 -10.01 10.53
N ARG A 16 -5.43 -10.75 11.26
CA ARG A 16 -4.18 -11.31 10.74
C ARG A 16 -4.37 -12.41 9.71
N GLY A 17 -5.41 -13.23 9.88
CA GLY A 17 -5.81 -14.25 8.91
C GLY A 17 -6.32 -13.61 7.61
N LEU A 18 -7.14 -12.55 7.71
CA LEU A 18 -7.60 -11.80 6.55
C LEU A 18 -6.45 -11.19 5.75
N THR A 19 -5.47 -10.61 6.45
CA THR A 19 -4.23 -10.12 5.83
C THR A 19 -3.45 -11.25 5.17
N LEU A 20 -3.35 -12.43 5.80
CA LEU A 20 -2.68 -13.59 5.20
C LEU A 20 -3.33 -13.99 3.88
N VAL A 21 -4.66 -14.06 3.85
CA VAL A 21 -5.43 -14.42 2.63
C VAL A 21 -5.17 -13.38 1.54
N ALA A 22 -5.21 -12.09 1.86
CA ALA A 22 -4.98 -11.02 0.89
C ALA A 22 -3.55 -11.03 0.33
N ILE A 23 -2.52 -11.15 1.18
CA ILE A 23 -1.12 -11.29 0.73
C ILE A 23 -0.95 -12.53 -0.13
N SER A 24 -1.56 -13.65 0.26
CA SER A 24 -1.49 -14.91 -0.51
C SER A 24 -2.17 -14.77 -1.86
N ALA A 25 -3.31 -14.06 -1.94
CA ALA A 25 -4.02 -13.80 -3.19
C ALA A 25 -3.16 -12.96 -4.15
N VAL A 26 -2.55 -11.88 -3.66
CA VAL A 26 -1.62 -11.07 -4.47
C VAL A 26 -0.43 -11.92 -4.91
N ALA A 27 0.17 -12.70 -4.02
CA ALA A 27 1.31 -13.54 -4.36
C ALA A 27 0.98 -14.58 -5.45
N ILE A 28 -0.21 -15.20 -5.40
CA ILE A 28 -0.69 -16.11 -6.44
C ILE A 28 -0.89 -15.37 -7.77
N VAL A 29 -1.54 -14.20 -7.73
CA VAL A 29 -1.72 -13.38 -8.93
C VAL A 29 -0.38 -12.98 -9.53
N THR A 30 0.57 -12.50 -8.72
CA THR A 30 1.92 -12.16 -9.18
C THR A 30 2.67 -13.37 -9.73
N ALA A 31 2.56 -14.54 -9.09
CA ALA A 31 3.22 -15.75 -9.55
C ALA A 31 2.68 -16.25 -10.89
N ILE A 32 1.36 -16.17 -11.12
CA ILE A 32 0.74 -16.62 -12.37
C ILE A 32 0.89 -15.56 -13.47
N TRP A 33 0.42 -14.33 -13.23
CA TRP A 33 0.43 -13.27 -14.25
C TRP A 33 1.81 -12.66 -14.49
N GLY A 34 2.75 -12.79 -13.54
CA GLY A 34 4.15 -12.46 -13.76
C GLY A 34 4.79 -13.29 -14.87
N THR A 35 4.30 -14.50 -15.13
CA THR A 35 4.75 -15.33 -16.26
C THR A 35 4.34 -14.77 -17.63
N LEU A 36 3.43 -13.79 -17.66
CA LEU A 36 3.01 -13.11 -18.89
C LEU A 36 3.89 -11.89 -19.22
N SER A 37 4.87 -11.57 -18.35
CA SER A 37 5.78 -10.44 -18.53
C SER A 37 6.72 -10.63 -19.73
N GLY A 38 7.25 -9.53 -20.27
CA GLY A 38 8.19 -9.51 -21.39
C GLY A 38 9.35 -10.50 -21.26
N PRO A 39 10.12 -10.49 -20.14
CA PRO A 39 11.22 -11.44 -19.95
C PRO A 39 10.78 -12.91 -20.01
N MET A 40 9.59 -13.21 -19.51
CA MET A 40 9.03 -14.57 -19.51
C MET A 40 8.51 -14.99 -20.89
N VAL A 41 8.23 -14.04 -21.80
CA VAL A 41 7.96 -14.32 -23.21
C VAL A 41 9.21 -14.83 -23.90
N GLU A 42 10.36 -14.17 -23.66
CA GLU A 42 11.64 -14.55 -24.28
C GLU A 42 12.07 -15.97 -23.88
N TRP A 43 11.66 -16.42 -22.69
CA TRP A 43 11.95 -17.75 -22.16
C TRP A 43 10.88 -18.80 -22.52
N GLY A 44 9.85 -18.42 -23.30
CA GLY A 44 8.74 -19.30 -23.68
C GLY A 44 7.77 -19.66 -22.54
N VAL A 45 7.97 -19.12 -21.34
CA VAL A 45 7.15 -19.43 -20.15
C VAL A 45 5.72 -18.91 -20.33
N ARG A 46 5.55 -17.73 -20.96
CA ARG A 46 4.22 -17.19 -21.26
C ARG A 46 3.36 -18.20 -22.00
N ASP A 47 3.89 -18.78 -23.08
CA ASP A 47 3.10 -19.64 -23.96
C ASP A 47 2.70 -20.94 -23.24
N ILE A 48 3.56 -21.45 -22.35
CA ILE A 48 3.21 -22.57 -21.46
C ILE A 48 2.04 -22.20 -20.54
N THR A 49 2.12 -21.06 -19.85
CA THR A 49 1.05 -20.61 -18.94
C THR A 49 -0.27 -20.41 -19.67
N VAL A 50 -0.23 -19.74 -20.82
CA VAL A 50 -1.41 -19.45 -21.65
C VAL A 50 -2.10 -20.73 -22.08
N ASN A 51 -1.34 -21.70 -22.58
CA ASN A 51 -1.89 -22.97 -23.04
C ASN A 51 -2.40 -23.85 -21.87
N LEU A 52 -1.68 -23.87 -20.74
CA LEU A 52 -2.06 -24.67 -19.58
C LEU A 52 -3.35 -24.16 -18.94
N LEU A 53 -3.52 -22.84 -18.85
CA LEU A 53 -4.68 -22.22 -18.21
C LEU A 53 -5.82 -21.95 -19.19
N GLY A 54 -5.57 -22.03 -20.50
CA GLY A 54 -6.56 -21.69 -21.53
C GLY A 54 -6.90 -20.20 -21.54
N MET A 55 -5.88 -19.34 -21.38
CA MET A 55 -6.07 -17.89 -21.37
C MET A 55 -6.36 -17.33 -22.77
N ASP A 56 -7.22 -16.34 -22.85
CA ASP A 56 -7.52 -15.58 -24.06
C ASP A 56 -6.76 -14.24 -24.06
N LEU A 57 -5.73 -14.13 -24.91
CA LEU A 57 -4.82 -12.99 -24.97
C LEU A 57 -4.85 -12.27 -26.33
N THR A 58 -6.04 -11.93 -26.81
CA THR A 58 -6.24 -11.00 -27.93
C THR A 58 -5.43 -9.71 -27.76
N GLN A 59 -4.72 -9.24 -28.79
CA GLN A 59 -3.93 -8.01 -28.64
C GLN A 59 -4.80 -6.77 -28.46
N ALA A 60 -6.01 -6.74 -29.04
CA ALA A 60 -6.93 -5.61 -28.95
C ALA A 60 -7.40 -5.31 -27.52
N ASP A 61 -7.39 -6.30 -26.63
CA ASP A 61 -7.90 -6.15 -25.26
C ASP A 61 -6.77 -5.94 -24.23
N ARG A 62 -5.53 -5.74 -24.69
CA ARG A 62 -4.34 -5.68 -23.82
C ARG A 62 -4.44 -4.62 -22.74
N GLU A 63 -4.85 -3.40 -23.10
CA GLU A 63 -4.96 -2.27 -22.20
C GLU A 63 -6.01 -2.55 -21.11
N GLY A 64 -7.15 -3.11 -21.51
CA GLY A 64 -8.21 -3.54 -20.60
C GLY A 64 -7.72 -4.58 -19.60
N ARG A 65 -7.02 -5.62 -20.06
CA ARG A 65 -6.46 -6.66 -19.18
C ARG A 65 -5.50 -6.09 -18.14
N ILE A 66 -4.62 -5.20 -18.56
CA ILE A 66 -3.64 -4.55 -17.67
C ILE A 66 -4.35 -3.71 -16.61
N ILE A 67 -5.36 -2.93 -17.00
CA ILE A 67 -6.16 -2.12 -16.06
C ILE A 67 -6.87 -3.01 -15.04
N MET A 68 -7.48 -4.11 -15.48
CA MET A 68 -8.17 -5.06 -14.60
C MET A 68 -7.22 -5.74 -13.61
N LEU A 69 -6.04 -6.13 -14.07
CA LEU A 69 -4.97 -6.68 -13.22
C LEU A 69 -4.53 -5.66 -12.16
N TYR A 70 -4.26 -4.41 -12.56
CA TYR A 70 -3.86 -3.37 -11.61
C TYR A 70 -4.93 -3.06 -10.59
N HIS A 71 -6.20 -2.93 -10.99
CA HIS A 71 -7.29 -2.65 -10.04
C HIS A 71 -7.47 -3.81 -9.07
N THR A 72 -7.40 -5.05 -9.55
CA THR A 72 -7.48 -6.25 -8.72
C THR A 72 -6.37 -6.29 -7.65
N ILE A 73 -5.12 -6.02 -8.04
CA ILE A 73 -3.99 -5.99 -7.11
C ILE A 73 -4.15 -4.80 -6.14
N ALA A 74 -4.42 -3.60 -6.66
CA ALA A 74 -4.56 -2.38 -5.86
C ALA A 74 -5.66 -2.51 -4.81
N MET A 75 -6.81 -3.10 -5.16
CA MET A 75 -7.90 -3.36 -4.21
C MET A 75 -7.50 -4.32 -3.11
N THR A 76 -6.68 -5.32 -3.43
CA THR A 76 -6.17 -6.27 -2.44
C THR A 76 -5.15 -5.61 -1.50
N ILE A 77 -4.29 -4.72 -2.03
CA ILE A 77 -3.37 -3.91 -1.21
C ILE A 77 -4.13 -2.95 -0.30
N VAL A 78 -5.14 -2.25 -0.81
CA VAL A 78 -6.02 -1.40 0.01
C VAL A 78 -6.70 -2.24 1.10
N ALA A 79 -7.17 -3.45 0.78
CA ALA A 79 -7.75 -4.35 1.78
C ALA A 79 -6.76 -4.69 2.91
N ILE A 80 -5.49 -4.98 2.58
CA ILE A 80 -4.43 -5.22 3.58
C ILE A 80 -4.26 -4.02 4.51
N GLU A 81 -4.20 -2.81 3.97
CA GLU A 81 -4.07 -1.60 4.77
C GLU A 81 -5.30 -1.34 5.64
N VAL A 82 -6.50 -1.61 5.13
CA VAL A 82 -7.75 -1.55 5.93
C VAL A 82 -7.68 -2.55 7.09
N TYR A 83 -7.24 -3.79 6.87
CA TYR A 83 -7.07 -4.75 7.97
C TYR A 83 -6.07 -4.24 9.01
N PHE A 84 -4.93 -3.70 8.60
CA PHE A 84 -3.98 -3.10 9.52
C PHE A 84 -4.58 -1.92 10.32
N MET A 85 -5.29 -1.01 9.65
CA MET A 85 -5.97 0.11 10.32
C MET A 85 -6.99 -0.38 11.34
N THR A 86 -7.81 -1.37 10.97
CA THR A 86 -8.83 -1.92 11.85
C THR A 86 -8.26 -2.74 13.01
N GLU A 87 -7.03 -3.26 12.90
CA GLU A 87 -6.31 -3.91 14.01
C GLU A 87 -5.70 -2.89 14.98
N ILE A 88 -5.09 -1.81 14.47
CA ILE A 88 -4.25 -0.90 15.29
C ILE A 88 -4.99 0.33 15.82
N LEU A 89 -6.10 0.72 15.20
CA LEU A 89 -6.88 1.90 15.59
C LEU A 89 -8.08 1.51 16.46
N PRO A 90 -8.34 2.22 17.56
CA PRO A 90 -9.53 1.96 18.37
C PRO A 90 -10.82 2.15 17.54
N MET A 91 -11.70 1.17 17.55
CA MET A 91 -13.03 1.28 16.95
C MET A 91 -13.98 0.29 17.62
N LYS A 92 -15.29 0.45 17.42
CA LYS A 92 -16.25 -0.48 17.99
C LYS A 92 -16.14 -1.83 17.30
N ARG A 93 -16.37 -2.92 18.03
CA ARG A 93 -16.16 -4.27 17.47
C ARG A 93 -17.07 -4.54 16.27
N HIS A 94 -18.32 -4.08 16.34
CA HIS A 94 -19.24 -4.23 15.21
C HIS A 94 -18.81 -3.43 13.97
N GLU A 95 -18.22 -2.23 14.15
CA GLU A 95 -17.66 -1.43 13.05
C GLU A 95 -16.53 -2.22 12.39
N GLN A 96 -15.57 -2.72 13.17
CA GLN A 96 -14.44 -3.52 12.69
C GLN A 96 -14.90 -4.76 11.90
N VAL A 97 -15.85 -5.52 12.44
CA VAL A 97 -16.34 -6.76 11.79
C VAL A 97 -17.01 -6.46 10.45
N ILE A 98 -17.89 -5.45 10.39
CA ILE A 98 -18.62 -5.11 9.16
C ILE A 98 -17.66 -4.55 8.12
N ILE A 99 -16.71 -3.68 8.50
CA ILE A 99 -15.68 -3.17 7.59
C ILE A 99 -14.85 -4.31 7.02
N ASN A 100 -14.33 -5.19 7.87
CA ASN A 100 -13.47 -6.28 7.43
C ASN A 100 -14.20 -7.28 6.53
N MET A 101 -15.43 -7.64 6.89
CA MET A 101 -16.28 -8.51 6.06
C MET A 101 -16.57 -7.89 4.69
N THR A 102 -17.00 -6.62 4.66
CA THR A 102 -17.34 -5.92 3.41
C THR A 102 -16.11 -5.78 2.52
N THR A 103 -14.96 -5.40 3.10
CA THR A 103 -13.67 -5.35 2.42
C THR A 103 -13.31 -6.71 1.83
N THR A 104 -13.41 -7.79 2.61
CA THR A 104 -13.05 -9.15 2.18
C THR A 104 -13.89 -9.62 1.01
N VAL A 105 -15.21 -9.47 1.10
CA VAL A 105 -16.13 -9.84 0.02
C VAL A 105 -15.87 -8.97 -1.21
N GLY A 106 -15.67 -7.66 -1.02
CA GLY A 106 -15.42 -6.71 -2.10
C GLY A 106 -14.17 -7.04 -2.91
N TYR A 107 -13.01 -7.12 -2.25
CA TYR A 107 -11.74 -7.33 -2.96
C TYR A 107 -11.66 -8.73 -3.58
N LEU A 108 -12.16 -9.79 -2.93
CA LEU A 108 -12.14 -11.14 -3.51
C LEU A 108 -13.06 -11.23 -4.72
N THR A 109 -14.23 -10.59 -4.68
CA THR A 109 -15.16 -10.53 -5.82
C THR A 109 -14.49 -9.79 -6.98
N ALA A 110 -13.89 -8.62 -6.71
CA ALA A 110 -13.14 -7.89 -7.73
C ALA A 110 -11.99 -8.73 -8.29
N LEU A 111 -11.20 -9.39 -7.44
CA LEU A 111 -10.06 -10.18 -7.88
C LEU A 111 -10.47 -11.36 -8.75
N ILE A 112 -11.38 -12.21 -8.28
CA ILE A 112 -11.74 -13.44 -8.97
C ILE A 112 -12.41 -13.11 -10.31
N PHE A 113 -13.41 -12.24 -10.30
CA PHE A 113 -14.19 -11.95 -11.49
C PHE A 113 -13.51 -10.95 -12.42
N GLY A 114 -12.64 -10.07 -11.90
CA GLY A 114 -11.81 -9.20 -12.71
C GLY A 114 -10.78 -9.98 -13.53
N MET A 115 -10.08 -10.91 -12.89
CA MET A 115 -9.14 -11.79 -13.60
C MET A 115 -9.87 -12.75 -14.54
N GLY A 116 -11.02 -13.29 -14.12
CA GLY A 116 -11.91 -14.12 -14.94
C GLY A 116 -12.35 -13.42 -16.23
N PHE A 117 -12.86 -12.19 -16.11
CA PHE A 117 -13.29 -11.39 -17.26
C PHE A 117 -12.13 -11.07 -18.20
N ALA A 118 -11.02 -10.59 -17.63
CA ALA A 118 -9.90 -10.09 -18.42
C ALA A 118 -9.13 -11.19 -19.17
N TYR A 119 -9.02 -12.40 -18.61
CA TYR A 119 -8.10 -13.42 -19.16
C TYR A 119 -8.79 -14.70 -19.66
N PHE A 120 -10.11 -14.85 -19.48
CA PHE A 120 -10.84 -16.10 -19.79
C PHE A 120 -12.15 -15.86 -20.56
N GLY A 121 -12.12 -15.03 -21.60
CA GLY A 121 -13.20 -14.96 -22.60
C GLY A 121 -14.29 -13.91 -22.34
N HIS A 122 -13.96 -12.78 -21.70
CA HIS A 122 -14.79 -11.56 -21.63
C HIS A 122 -16.27 -11.78 -21.23
N ASN A 123 -16.54 -12.70 -20.30
CA ASN A 123 -17.89 -12.89 -19.79
C ASN A 123 -18.38 -11.64 -19.03
N PHE A 124 -19.34 -10.91 -19.60
CA PHE A 124 -19.85 -9.66 -19.02
C PHE A 124 -20.51 -9.83 -17.64
N VAL A 125 -20.96 -11.03 -17.26
CA VAL A 125 -21.41 -11.31 -15.89
C VAL A 125 -20.23 -11.16 -14.92
N PHE A 126 -19.04 -11.63 -15.30
CA PHE A 126 -17.83 -11.47 -14.49
C PHE A 126 -17.40 -10.00 -14.42
N HIS A 127 -17.53 -9.24 -15.51
CA HIS A 127 -17.32 -7.79 -15.45
C HIS A 127 -18.31 -7.10 -14.48
N GLY A 128 -19.59 -7.47 -14.52
CA GLY A 128 -20.59 -6.96 -13.58
C GLY A 128 -20.27 -7.29 -12.13
N LEU A 129 -19.81 -8.52 -11.84
CA LEU A 129 -19.38 -8.92 -10.50
C LEU A 129 -18.10 -8.21 -10.07
N PHE A 130 -17.16 -7.95 -10.99
CA PHE A 130 -16.00 -7.13 -10.72
C PHE A 130 -16.42 -5.73 -10.23
N LEU A 131 -17.32 -5.05 -10.95
CA LEU A 131 -17.85 -3.73 -10.56
C LEU A 131 -18.60 -3.76 -9.22
N LEU A 132 -19.35 -4.83 -8.95
CA LEU A 132 -19.97 -5.06 -7.64
C LEU A 132 -18.91 -5.14 -6.53
N GLY A 133 -17.83 -5.90 -6.76
CA GLY A 133 -16.70 -6.00 -5.84
C GLY A 133 -16.04 -4.64 -5.56
N GLN A 134 -15.82 -3.83 -6.59
CA GLN A 134 -15.30 -2.47 -6.46
C GLN A 134 -16.23 -1.59 -5.62
N SER A 135 -17.54 -1.69 -5.85
CA SER A 135 -18.58 -0.93 -5.14
C SER A 135 -18.66 -1.30 -3.66
N LEU A 136 -18.52 -2.59 -3.33
CA LEU A 136 -18.46 -3.06 -1.94
C LEU A 136 -17.22 -2.52 -1.23
N LEU A 137 -16.06 -2.51 -1.89
CA LEU A 137 -14.83 -1.97 -1.30
C LEU A 137 -14.94 -0.45 -1.08
N PHE A 138 -15.55 0.28 -2.02
CA PHE A 138 -15.86 1.69 -1.85
C PHE A 138 -16.79 1.92 -0.63
N PHE A 139 -17.85 1.11 -0.51
CA PHE A 139 -18.75 1.17 0.65
C PHE A 139 -18.04 0.84 1.97
N ALA A 140 -17.13 -0.14 1.97
CA ALA A 140 -16.28 -0.42 3.13
C ALA A 140 -15.42 0.79 3.52
N GLY A 141 -14.92 1.56 2.54
CA GLY A 141 -14.24 2.83 2.76
C GLY A 141 -15.12 3.88 3.45
N ILE A 142 -16.40 3.99 3.07
CA ILE A 142 -17.36 4.88 3.75
C ILE A 142 -17.53 4.47 5.21
N LEU A 143 -17.72 3.17 5.46
CA LEU A 143 -17.84 2.61 6.81
C LEU A 143 -16.57 2.87 7.63
N LEU A 144 -15.39 2.72 7.03
CA LEU A 144 -14.11 3.03 7.66
C LEU A 144 -14.01 4.51 8.01
N SER A 145 -14.35 5.43 7.11
CA SER A 145 -14.37 6.87 7.42
C SER A 145 -15.32 7.20 8.58
N ALA A 146 -16.49 6.55 8.64
CA ALA A 146 -17.42 6.71 9.76
C ALA A 146 -16.86 6.18 11.09
N ALA A 147 -16.20 5.02 11.08
CA ALA A 147 -15.53 4.46 12.25
C ALA A 147 -14.38 5.36 12.73
N LEU A 148 -13.62 5.93 11.79
CA LEU A 148 -12.47 6.80 12.03
C LEU A 148 -12.84 8.24 12.42
N TRP A 149 -14.12 8.59 12.47
CA TRP A 149 -14.59 9.96 12.73
C TRP A 149 -13.88 10.61 13.95
N PRO A 150 -13.00 11.61 13.72
CA PRO A 150 -12.06 12.08 14.75
C PRO A 150 -12.71 12.92 15.85
N TRP A 151 -13.95 13.37 15.66
CA TRP A 151 -14.65 14.21 16.64
C TRP A 151 -15.42 13.43 17.71
N LYS A 152 -15.46 12.08 17.63
CA LYS A 152 -16.07 11.21 18.66
C LYS A 152 -15.37 11.44 20.00
N LYS A 153 -16.14 11.75 21.05
CA LYS A 153 -15.59 12.06 22.40
C LYS A 153 -14.77 10.90 22.98
N GLU A 154 -15.20 9.67 22.70
CA GLU A 154 -14.59 8.43 23.22
C GLU A 154 -13.18 8.12 22.70
N TYR A 155 -12.76 8.80 21.63
CA TYR A 155 -11.41 8.65 21.06
C TYR A 155 -10.54 9.90 21.27
N ARG A 156 -10.97 10.80 22.16
CA ARG A 156 -10.16 11.95 22.53
C ARG A 156 -9.03 11.50 23.44
N LEU A 157 -7.87 12.12 23.23
CA LEU A 157 -6.69 11.91 24.03
C LEU A 157 -6.68 12.88 25.22
N GLU A 158 -6.13 12.39 26.33
CA GLU A 158 -5.84 13.19 27.52
C GLU A 158 -4.81 14.30 27.22
N ALA A 159 -4.86 15.37 28.00
CA ALA A 159 -4.03 16.57 27.78
C ALA A 159 -2.51 16.31 27.90
N ASP A 160 -2.12 15.30 28.68
CA ASP A 160 -0.73 14.87 28.87
C ASP A 160 -0.28 13.79 27.87
N SER A 161 -1.15 13.40 26.93
CA SER A 161 -0.84 12.37 25.94
C SER A 161 0.44 12.70 25.15
N PRO A 162 1.34 11.72 24.97
CA PRO A 162 2.55 11.91 24.17
C PRO A 162 2.23 12.02 22.67
N TYR A 163 1.03 11.62 22.25
CA TYR A 163 0.58 11.69 20.86
C TYR A 163 0.06 13.08 20.50
N ALA A 164 0.00 13.36 19.20
CA ALA A 164 -0.40 14.65 18.67
C ALA A 164 -1.90 14.86 18.83
N HIS A 165 -2.29 15.91 19.55
CA HIS A 165 -3.70 16.21 19.80
C HIS A 165 -3.96 17.72 19.85
N THR A 166 -5.20 18.12 19.58
CA THR A 166 -5.64 19.51 19.75
C THR A 166 -5.87 19.84 21.22
N LYS A 167 -6.05 21.13 21.56
CA LYS A 167 -6.42 21.56 22.93
C LYS A 167 -7.69 20.90 23.48
N LYS A 168 -8.60 20.42 22.61
CA LYS A 168 -9.84 19.73 23.00
C LYS A 168 -9.69 18.20 23.03
N GLY A 169 -8.47 17.68 22.93
CA GLY A 169 -8.16 16.25 22.94
C GLY A 169 -8.39 15.52 21.61
N VAL A 170 -8.71 16.23 20.50
CA VAL A 170 -8.87 15.55 19.19
C VAL A 170 -7.53 14.96 18.75
N ASP A 171 -7.50 13.65 18.54
CA ASP A 171 -6.33 12.89 18.06
C ASP A 171 -6.02 13.25 16.60
N LEU A 172 -4.84 13.83 16.38
CA LEU A 172 -4.39 14.25 15.05
C LEU A 172 -3.89 13.08 14.20
N GLU A 173 -3.43 11.97 14.79
CA GLU A 173 -3.08 10.76 14.04
C GLU A 173 -4.35 10.12 13.47
N ARG A 174 -5.40 9.99 14.30
CA ARG A 174 -6.73 9.57 13.81
C ARG A 174 -7.27 10.50 12.72
N LEU A 175 -7.12 11.81 12.88
CA LEU A 175 -7.53 12.78 11.85
C LEU A 175 -6.74 12.60 10.55
N ALA A 176 -5.45 12.25 10.62
CA ALA A 176 -4.64 11.93 9.44
C ALA A 176 -5.16 10.67 8.71
N PHE A 177 -5.45 9.59 9.44
CA PHE A 177 -6.08 8.40 8.89
C PHE A 177 -7.45 8.69 8.26
N PHE A 178 -8.29 9.46 8.95
CA PHE A 178 -9.59 9.88 8.44
C PHE A 178 -9.46 10.71 7.16
N THR A 179 -8.53 11.67 7.13
CA THR A 179 -8.27 12.52 5.96
C THR A 179 -7.82 11.69 4.76
N MET A 180 -6.89 10.76 4.97
CA MET A 180 -6.44 9.82 3.93
C MET A 180 -7.59 8.96 3.40
N ALA A 181 -8.42 8.40 4.29
CA ALA A 181 -9.56 7.56 3.89
C ALA A 181 -10.57 8.36 3.04
N VAL A 182 -10.91 9.59 3.45
CA VAL A 182 -11.81 10.48 2.70
C VAL A 182 -11.19 10.87 1.34
N ALA A 183 -9.90 11.23 1.31
CA ALA A 183 -9.21 11.53 0.07
C ALA A 183 -9.21 10.33 -0.91
N THR A 184 -9.08 9.12 -0.38
CA THR A 184 -9.15 7.88 -1.17
C THR A 184 -10.53 7.68 -1.77
N LEU A 185 -11.60 7.90 -1.00
CA LEU A 185 -12.98 7.87 -1.51
C LEU A 185 -13.24 8.92 -2.58
N LEU A 186 -12.74 10.14 -2.40
CA LEU A 186 -12.86 11.22 -3.39
C LEU A 186 -12.16 10.84 -4.70
N SER A 187 -10.94 10.31 -4.63
CA SER A 187 -10.22 9.82 -5.80
C SER A 187 -10.92 8.65 -6.47
N ALA A 188 -11.39 7.66 -5.70
CA ALA A 188 -12.11 6.51 -6.23
C ALA A 188 -13.41 6.92 -6.94
N THR A 189 -14.12 7.92 -6.41
CA THR A 189 -15.30 8.51 -7.06
C THR A 189 -14.92 9.13 -8.41
N PHE A 190 -13.79 9.84 -8.47
CA PHE A 190 -13.30 10.45 -9.71
C PHE A 190 -12.96 9.41 -10.80
N GLY A 191 -12.32 8.31 -10.40
CA GLY A 191 -12.07 7.16 -11.27
C GLY A 191 -13.36 6.48 -11.72
N ALA A 192 -14.29 6.24 -10.80
CA ALA A 192 -15.59 5.60 -11.07
C ALA A 192 -16.47 6.43 -12.02
N VAL A 193 -16.50 7.75 -11.86
CA VAL A 193 -17.18 8.66 -12.80
C VAL A 193 -16.62 8.45 -14.20
N THR A 194 -15.30 8.39 -14.34
CA THR A 194 -14.71 8.17 -15.67
C THR A 194 -15.05 6.79 -16.24
N GLY A 195 -14.93 5.74 -15.42
CA GLY A 195 -15.32 4.38 -15.82
C GLY A 195 -16.79 4.26 -16.23
N SER A 196 -17.69 5.06 -15.65
CA SER A 196 -19.12 5.04 -16.01
C SER A 196 -19.43 5.49 -17.45
N TYR A 197 -18.50 6.20 -18.09
CA TYR A 197 -18.62 6.59 -19.50
C TYR A 197 -18.00 5.57 -20.46
N TRP A 198 -17.44 4.45 -19.96
CA TRP A 198 -16.84 3.42 -20.81
C TRP A 198 -17.85 2.87 -21.81
N GLY A 199 -17.50 2.90 -23.11
CA GLY A 199 -18.41 2.56 -24.21
C GLY A 199 -19.41 3.66 -24.58
N ASN A 200 -19.41 4.80 -23.89
CA ASN A 200 -20.25 5.97 -24.13
C ASN A 200 -19.39 7.23 -24.33
N GLY A 201 -18.59 7.24 -25.40
CA GLY A 201 -17.66 8.34 -25.70
C GLY A 201 -16.36 8.31 -24.88
N HIS A 202 -16.13 7.23 -24.13
CA HIS A 202 -14.87 6.94 -23.44
C HIS A 202 -14.39 5.53 -23.78
N GLU A 203 -13.11 5.41 -24.11
CA GLU A 203 -12.47 4.15 -24.45
C GLU A 203 -11.34 3.83 -23.47
N THR A 204 -10.94 2.57 -23.46
CA THR A 204 -9.85 2.08 -22.62
C THR A 204 -8.51 2.59 -23.14
N PHE A 205 -7.64 3.11 -22.25
CA PHE A 205 -6.28 3.54 -22.58
C PHE A 205 -5.36 3.39 -21.37
N LEU A 206 -4.06 3.33 -21.60
CA LEU A 206 -3.07 3.44 -20.53
C LEU A 206 -2.61 4.90 -20.38
N GLY A 207 -2.48 5.36 -19.14
CA GLY A 207 -2.19 6.78 -18.86
C GLY A 207 -0.91 7.26 -19.53
N GLU A 208 0.08 6.39 -19.65
CA GLU A 208 1.36 6.68 -20.30
C GLU A 208 1.27 6.83 -21.83
N ASP A 209 0.19 6.35 -22.47
CA ASP A 209 -0.01 6.53 -23.91
C ASP A 209 -0.53 7.95 -24.26
N LEU A 210 -1.05 8.68 -23.27
CA LEU A 210 -1.59 10.03 -23.48
C LEU A 210 -0.57 11.15 -23.25
N ILE A 211 0.68 10.85 -22.87
CA ILE A 211 1.65 11.83 -22.36
C ILE A 211 1.97 12.95 -23.35
N ARG A 212 1.98 12.64 -24.66
CA ARG A 212 2.22 13.60 -25.76
C ARG A 212 0.96 14.04 -26.49
N VAL A 213 -0.22 13.54 -26.10
CA VAL A 213 -1.48 13.97 -26.70
C VAL A 213 -1.75 15.43 -26.27
N PRO A 214 -1.77 16.40 -27.21
CA PRO A 214 -1.84 17.83 -26.88
C PRO A 214 -3.20 18.21 -26.28
N HIS A 215 -4.28 17.55 -26.73
CA HIS A 215 -5.63 17.80 -26.28
C HIS A 215 -6.20 16.55 -25.62
N LYS A 216 -6.35 16.60 -24.30
CA LYS A 216 -6.96 15.52 -23.50
C LYS A 216 -8.37 15.91 -23.10
N THR A 217 -9.29 14.97 -23.17
CA THR A 217 -10.66 15.16 -22.66
C THR A 217 -10.64 15.31 -21.14
N ALA A 218 -11.72 15.86 -20.57
CA ALA A 218 -11.86 15.96 -19.12
C ALA A 218 -11.79 14.59 -18.43
N LEU A 219 -12.38 13.57 -19.05
CA LEU A 219 -12.34 12.17 -18.59
C LEU A 219 -10.91 11.60 -18.57
N GLN A 220 -10.14 11.82 -19.64
CA GLN A 220 -8.74 11.39 -19.69
C GLN A 220 -7.89 12.08 -18.60
N LYS A 221 -8.09 13.39 -18.39
CA LYS A 221 -7.42 14.12 -17.31
C LYS A 221 -7.83 13.63 -15.92
N ALA A 222 -9.10 13.24 -15.75
CA ALA A 222 -9.60 12.71 -14.48
C ALA A 222 -8.95 11.37 -14.12
N ILE A 223 -8.78 10.46 -15.09
CA ILE A 223 -7.99 9.23 -14.89
C ILE A 223 -6.55 9.56 -14.51
N ILE A 224 -5.89 10.49 -15.20
CA ILE A 224 -4.52 10.89 -14.85
C ILE A 224 -4.46 11.37 -13.40
N GLY A 225 -5.37 12.24 -12.97
CA GLY A 225 -5.46 12.70 -11.59
C GLY A 225 -5.68 11.57 -10.58
N HIS A 226 -6.62 10.67 -10.87
CA HIS A 226 -6.91 9.47 -10.07
C HIS A 226 -5.66 8.57 -9.89
N LEU A 227 -4.98 8.25 -11.01
CA LEU A 227 -3.78 7.41 -11.00
C LEU A 227 -2.67 7.99 -10.13
N HIS A 228 -2.43 9.31 -10.23
CA HIS A 228 -1.39 9.98 -9.44
C HIS A 228 -1.66 9.91 -7.94
N ILE A 229 -2.91 10.20 -7.53
CA ILE A 229 -3.21 10.34 -6.09
C ILE A 229 -3.41 8.99 -5.40
N MET A 230 -3.95 7.97 -6.06
CA MET A 230 -4.25 6.68 -5.41
C MET A 230 -3.01 6.04 -4.80
N LEU A 231 -1.92 5.96 -5.55
CA LEU A 231 -0.69 5.33 -5.03
C LEU A 231 -0.04 6.18 -3.93
N THR A 232 -0.13 7.51 -4.01
CA THR A 232 0.30 8.40 -2.94
C THR A 232 -0.52 8.21 -1.66
N LEU A 233 -1.84 8.02 -1.77
CA LEU A 233 -2.70 7.79 -0.61
C LEU A 233 -2.44 6.44 0.07
N VAL A 234 -2.15 5.40 -0.71
CA VAL A 234 -1.65 4.11 -0.19
C VAL A 234 -0.29 4.32 0.51
N ALA A 235 0.63 5.10 -0.08
CA ALA A 235 1.89 5.43 0.58
C ALA A 235 1.70 6.20 1.91
N VAL A 236 0.75 7.13 1.97
CA VAL A 236 0.37 7.84 3.21
C VAL A 236 -0.22 6.87 4.23
N ALA A 237 -1.12 5.99 3.81
CA ALA A 237 -1.74 4.98 4.65
C ALA A 237 -0.70 4.06 5.30
N ILE A 238 0.18 3.43 4.50
CA ILE A 238 1.23 2.57 5.05
C ILE A 238 2.19 3.34 5.95
N THR A 239 2.49 4.61 5.65
CA THR A 239 3.34 5.47 6.51
C THR A 239 2.71 5.69 7.88
N LEU A 240 1.41 5.98 7.94
CA LEU A 240 0.67 6.11 9.19
C LEU A 240 0.61 4.78 9.96
N ILE A 241 0.37 3.66 9.25
CA ILE A 241 0.35 2.30 9.84
C ILE A 241 1.68 1.98 10.51
N VAL A 242 2.80 2.16 9.80
CA VAL A 242 4.13 1.87 10.37
C VAL A 242 4.53 2.88 11.46
N GLY A 243 4.03 4.13 11.36
CA GLY A 243 4.07 5.14 12.41
C GLY A 243 3.52 4.61 13.73
N ARG A 244 2.30 4.07 13.68
CA ARG A 244 1.63 3.48 14.84
C ARG A 244 2.34 2.23 15.33
N TRP A 245 2.76 1.33 14.43
CA TRP A 245 3.51 0.12 14.77
C TRP A 245 4.79 0.45 15.54
N MET A 246 5.53 1.47 15.10
CA MET A 246 6.76 1.92 15.76
C MET A 246 6.50 2.84 16.96
N LYS A 247 5.24 3.07 17.35
CA LYS A 247 4.81 3.94 18.45
C LYS A 247 5.33 5.38 18.29
N PHE A 248 5.22 5.93 17.09
CA PHE A 248 5.67 7.29 16.77
C PHE A 248 4.95 8.32 17.64
N GLN A 249 5.69 9.06 18.48
CA GLN A 249 5.13 10.00 19.46
C GLN A 249 6.11 11.14 19.79
N GLY A 250 5.66 12.11 20.60
CA GLY A 250 6.48 13.24 21.03
C GLY A 250 6.48 14.42 20.05
N ILE A 251 7.52 15.27 20.10
CA ILE A 251 7.58 16.53 19.35
C ILE A 251 7.54 16.29 17.84
N LEU A 252 8.33 15.32 17.35
CA LEU A 252 8.37 14.97 15.93
C LEU A 252 7.00 14.53 15.42
N HIS A 253 6.26 13.75 16.21
CA HIS A 253 4.90 13.33 15.89
C HIS A 253 3.91 14.52 15.91
N ARG A 254 4.03 15.43 16.89
CA ARG A 254 3.21 16.65 16.99
C ARG A 254 3.37 17.59 15.81
N VAL A 255 4.55 17.61 15.19
CA VAL A 255 4.80 18.37 13.96
C VAL A 255 4.35 17.58 12.73
N ALA A 256 4.65 16.27 12.67
CA ALA A 256 4.33 15.42 11.52
C ALA A 256 2.83 15.31 11.24
N MET A 257 1.98 15.11 12.25
CA MET A 257 0.55 14.86 12.00
C MET A 257 -0.18 16.02 11.29
N PRO A 258 -0.06 17.30 11.73
CA PRO A 258 -0.61 18.43 10.98
C PRO A 258 -0.11 18.53 9.55
N LEU A 259 1.20 18.32 9.34
CA LEU A 259 1.80 18.37 8.01
C LEU A 259 1.30 17.25 7.11
N MET A 260 1.12 16.04 7.66
CA MET A 260 0.55 14.91 6.95
C MET A 260 -0.89 15.20 6.51
N ILE A 261 -1.72 15.75 7.41
CA ILE A 261 -3.11 16.13 7.11
C ILE A 261 -3.15 17.18 6.00
N VAL A 262 -2.44 18.30 6.18
CA VAL A 262 -2.44 19.42 5.24
C VAL A 262 -1.86 19.00 3.90
N GLY A 263 -0.73 18.28 3.92
CA GLY A 263 -0.10 17.72 2.72
C GLY A 263 -1.06 16.82 1.96
N THR A 264 -1.71 15.86 2.63
CA THR A 264 -2.68 14.96 2.01
C THR A 264 -3.82 15.72 1.33
N ILE A 265 -4.37 16.75 1.98
CA ILE A 265 -5.43 17.61 1.41
C ILE A 265 -4.92 18.34 0.16
N ILE A 266 -3.74 18.96 0.23
CA ILE A 266 -3.17 19.74 -0.87
C ILE A 266 -2.85 18.85 -2.08
N ILE A 267 -2.20 17.70 -1.88
CA ILE A 267 -1.89 16.77 -2.98
C ILE A 267 -3.17 16.26 -3.62
N THR A 268 -4.17 15.88 -2.80
CA THR A 268 -5.46 15.40 -3.31
C THR A 268 -6.15 16.46 -4.14
N PHE A 269 -6.22 17.69 -3.63
CA PHE A 269 -6.77 18.82 -4.39
C PHE A 269 -6.00 19.05 -5.70
N GLY A 270 -4.66 19.07 -5.64
CA GLY A 270 -3.80 19.23 -6.82
C GLY A 270 -4.09 18.17 -7.88
N ALA A 271 -4.09 16.89 -7.50
CA ALA A 271 -4.30 15.77 -8.41
C ALA A 271 -5.70 15.77 -9.04
N LEU A 272 -6.76 16.03 -8.27
CA LEU A 272 -8.11 16.14 -8.80
C LEU A 272 -8.27 17.39 -9.70
N SER A 273 -7.53 18.45 -9.39
CA SER A 273 -7.60 19.70 -10.14
C SER A 273 -6.96 19.64 -11.53
N VAL A 274 -6.24 18.57 -11.89
CA VAL A 274 -5.60 18.36 -13.21
C VAL A 274 -6.59 18.53 -14.37
N VAL A 275 -7.87 18.28 -14.12
CA VAL A 275 -8.95 18.49 -15.12
C VAL A 275 -9.09 19.95 -15.51
N TRP A 276 -8.96 20.86 -14.54
CA TRP A 276 -9.34 22.28 -14.67
C TRP A 276 -8.15 23.25 -14.61
N LEU A 277 -7.10 22.91 -13.86
CA LEU A 277 -6.03 23.84 -13.53
C LEU A 277 -4.71 23.47 -14.23
N PRO A 278 -4.09 24.38 -15.00
CA PRO A 278 -2.82 24.11 -15.65
C PRO A 278 -1.64 24.00 -14.66
N TRP A 279 -1.75 24.61 -13.48
CA TRP A 279 -0.74 24.54 -12.42
C TRP A 279 -0.96 23.42 -11.39
N ALA A 280 -1.85 22.47 -11.68
CA ALA A 280 -2.18 21.36 -10.78
C ALA A 280 -0.94 20.60 -10.27
N HIS A 281 0.05 20.36 -11.14
CA HIS A 281 1.30 19.68 -10.77
C HIS A 281 2.12 20.47 -9.72
N THR A 282 2.17 21.80 -9.82
CA THR A 282 2.85 22.63 -8.81
C THR A 282 2.18 22.49 -7.44
N THR A 283 0.85 22.41 -7.41
CA THR A 283 0.10 22.17 -6.18
C THR A 283 0.39 20.78 -5.60
N ILE A 284 0.47 19.75 -6.45
CA ILE A 284 0.88 18.39 -6.04
C ILE A 284 2.26 18.43 -5.38
N TYR A 285 3.26 19.06 -6.02
CA TYR A 285 4.62 19.15 -5.46
C TYR A 285 4.65 19.86 -4.10
N PHE A 286 3.90 20.95 -3.96
CA PHE A 286 3.82 21.66 -2.70
C PHE A 286 3.23 20.80 -1.58
N GLY A 287 2.16 20.05 -1.86
CA GLY A 287 1.60 19.09 -0.92
C GLY A 287 2.56 17.95 -0.57
N SER A 288 3.29 17.42 -1.57
CA SER A 288 4.28 16.35 -1.41
C SER A 288 5.42 16.74 -0.47
N VAL A 289 5.85 17.99 -0.46
CA VAL A 289 6.85 18.48 0.52
C VAL A 289 6.40 18.22 1.96
N PHE A 290 5.13 18.49 2.29
CA PHE A 290 4.62 18.28 3.65
C PHE A 290 4.51 16.80 4.01
N VAL A 291 4.02 15.96 3.09
CA VAL A 291 3.91 14.50 3.32
C VAL A 291 5.30 13.87 3.47
N MET A 292 6.24 14.18 2.57
CA MET A 292 7.60 13.65 2.62
C MET A 292 8.35 14.15 3.87
N PHE A 293 8.14 15.41 4.28
CA PHE A 293 8.75 15.91 5.51
C PHE A 293 8.18 15.18 6.73
N SER A 294 6.88 14.90 6.76
CA SER A 294 6.26 14.07 7.81
C SER A 294 6.85 12.66 7.87
N ALA A 295 7.07 12.03 6.71
CA ALA A 295 7.73 10.73 6.62
C ALA A 295 9.20 10.80 7.10
N LEU A 296 9.93 11.86 6.79
CA LEU A 296 11.29 12.08 7.30
C LEU A 296 11.32 12.18 8.84
N LEU A 297 10.37 12.91 9.45
CA LEU A 297 10.28 13.01 10.91
C LEU A 297 10.01 11.63 11.55
N TYR A 298 9.21 10.79 10.90
CA TYR A 298 9.03 9.40 11.29
C TYR A 298 10.33 8.59 11.18
N VAL A 299 11.08 8.70 10.08
CA VAL A 299 12.37 8.00 9.90
C VAL A 299 13.35 8.40 11.00
N ILE A 300 13.50 9.70 11.28
CA ILE A 300 14.38 10.21 12.33
C ILE A 300 13.99 9.62 13.69
N TYR A 301 12.70 9.65 14.02
CA TYR A 301 12.21 9.09 15.29
C TYR A 301 12.51 7.59 15.40
N THR A 302 12.19 6.82 14.36
CA THR A 302 12.30 5.37 14.42
C THR A 302 13.74 4.89 14.46
N TRP A 303 14.65 5.53 13.73
CA TRP A 303 16.06 5.21 13.79
C TRP A 303 16.69 5.57 15.14
N ASP A 304 16.36 6.75 15.68
CA ASP A 304 16.77 7.13 17.04
C ASP A 304 16.27 6.14 18.09
N LYS A 305 15.00 5.71 17.97
CA LYS A 305 14.42 4.67 18.83
C LYS A 305 15.17 3.34 18.73
N LEU A 306 15.46 2.85 17.52
CA LEU A 306 16.20 1.59 17.33
C LEU A 306 17.61 1.66 17.92
N ILE A 307 18.28 2.81 17.79
CA ILE A 307 19.58 3.06 18.40
C ILE A 307 19.46 2.99 19.92
N LYS A 308 18.56 3.78 20.52
CA LYS A 308 18.34 3.85 21.97
C LYS A 308 17.98 2.49 22.58
N ASP A 309 17.03 1.79 21.97
CA ASP A 309 16.61 0.46 22.41
C ASP A 309 17.75 -0.56 22.26
N GLY A 310 18.59 -0.43 21.22
CA GLY A 310 19.70 -1.34 20.96
C GLY A 310 20.97 -1.04 21.77
N THR A 311 21.08 0.14 22.38
CA THR A 311 22.21 0.56 23.23
C THR A 311 21.79 0.89 24.66
N ALA A 312 20.62 0.43 25.11
CA ALA A 312 20.09 0.75 26.44
C ALA A 312 21.04 0.38 27.59
N ASP A 313 21.82 -0.69 27.41
CA ASP A 313 22.80 -1.19 28.39
C ASP A 313 24.17 -0.49 28.30
N ILE A 314 24.31 0.53 27.44
CA ILE A 314 25.57 1.23 27.19
C ILE A 314 25.38 2.71 27.49
N GLU A 315 26.05 3.21 28.53
CA GLU A 315 25.87 4.60 29.00
C GLU A 315 26.28 5.65 27.94
N LYS A 316 27.39 5.40 27.23
CA LYS A 316 27.90 6.27 26.16
C LYS A 316 28.27 5.44 24.93
N PRO A 317 27.29 5.06 24.10
CA PRO A 317 27.54 4.21 22.95
C PRO A 317 28.37 4.95 21.89
N THR A 318 29.40 4.28 21.39
CA THR A 318 30.22 4.77 20.28
C THR A 318 29.42 4.81 18.98
N PHE A 319 29.93 5.51 17.97
CA PHE A 319 29.29 5.54 16.65
C PHE A 319 29.05 4.14 16.06
N GLY A 320 30.05 3.25 16.14
CA GLY A 320 29.92 1.86 15.67
C GLY A 320 28.85 1.07 16.41
N GLN A 321 28.71 1.26 17.72
CA GLN A 321 27.66 0.62 18.52
C GLN A 321 26.27 1.14 18.16
N LYS A 322 26.13 2.46 17.92
CA LYS A 322 24.87 3.05 17.44
C LYS A 322 24.48 2.51 16.06
N MET A 323 25.42 2.46 15.12
CA MET A 323 25.18 1.89 13.79
C MET A 323 24.84 0.40 13.86
N GLY A 324 25.55 -0.36 14.70
CA GLY A 324 25.25 -1.77 14.95
C GLY A 324 23.86 -1.98 15.54
N ALA A 325 23.41 -1.11 16.45
CA ALA A 325 22.07 -1.13 17.03
C ALA A 325 20.98 -0.82 15.98
N LEU A 326 21.19 0.21 15.17
CA LEU A 326 20.26 0.61 14.09
C LEU A 326 20.04 -0.52 13.08
N LEU A 327 21.13 -1.17 12.66
CA LEU A 327 21.13 -2.22 11.62
C LEU A 327 20.87 -3.62 12.20
N ARG A 328 20.56 -3.74 13.50
CA ARG A 328 20.40 -5.05 14.16
C ARG A 328 19.16 -5.80 13.68
N ASP A 329 18.06 -5.07 13.46
CA ASP A 329 16.75 -5.62 13.10
C ASP A 329 16.29 -5.08 11.72
N PRO A 330 16.52 -5.83 10.63
CA PRO A 330 16.21 -5.34 9.29
C PRO A 330 14.71 -5.17 9.05
N LEU A 331 13.82 -5.89 9.74
CA LEU A 331 12.38 -5.70 9.51
C LEU A 331 11.89 -4.38 10.11
N LYS A 332 12.52 -3.88 11.19
CA LYS A 332 12.18 -2.56 11.77
C LYS A 332 12.95 -1.41 11.14
N PHE A 333 14.19 -1.65 10.71
CA PHE A 333 14.98 -0.68 9.96
C PHE A 333 14.42 -0.46 8.55
N GLY A 334 14.02 -1.56 7.89
CA GLY A 334 13.58 -1.61 6.50
C GLY A 334 12.56 -0.57 6.10
N PRO A 335 11.42 -0.40 6.79
CA PRO A 335 10.41 0.59 6.45
C PRO A 335 10.95 2.02 6.34
N GLY A 336 11.75 2.45 7.33
CA GLY A 336 12.37 3.78 7.31
C GLY A 336 13.41 3.90 6.21
N TRP A 337 14.19 2.84 5.96
CA TRP A 337 15.14 2.80 4.85
C TRP A 337 14.44 2.87 3.49
N GLN A 338 13.37 2.11 3.24
CA GLN A 338 12.62 2.16 1.99
C GLN A 338 12.03 3.55 1.73
N MET A 339 11.58 4.26 2.76
CA MET A 339 11.14 5.66 2.64
C MET A 339 12.28 6.62 2.28
N VAL A 340 13.48 6.40 2.83
CA VAL A 340 14.68 7.18 2.43
C VAL A 340 15.07 6.84 1.00
N PHE A 341 15.17 5.55 0.69
CA PHE A 341 15.61 5.02 -0.60
C PHE A 341 14.70 5.43 -1.76
N MET A 342 13.40 5.53 -1.50
CA MET A 342 12.40 6.10 -2.42
C MET A 342 12.80 7.47 -2.96
N ASN A 343 13.52 8.31 -2.20
CA ASN A 343 13.95 9.62 -2.69
C ASN A 343 14.98 9.51 -3.83
N PHE A 344 15.77 8.44 -3.87
CA PHE A 344 16.78 8.23 -4.92
C PHE A 344 16.21 7.56 -6.17
N THR A 345 15.10 6.83 -6.07
CA THR A 345 14.56 6.01 -7.17
C THR A 345 13.22 6.52 -7.69
N VAL A 346 12.46 7.25 -6.88
CA VAL A 346 11.12 7.76 -7.21
C VAL A 346 11.04 9.27 -7.05
N SER A 347 11.14 9.81 -5.83
CA SER A 347 10.81 11.23 -5.60
C SER A 347 11.79 12.19 -6.26
N GLY A 348 13.10 12.00 -6.04
CA GLY A 348 14.13 12.84 -6.64
C GLY A 348 14.17 12.71 -8.16
N VAL A 349 13.99 11.48 -8.67
CA VAL A 349 13.90 11.19 -10.11
C VAL A 349 12.67 11.87 -10.71
N GLY A 350 11.51 11.77 -10.07
CA GLY A 350 10.27 12.39 -10.51
C GLY A 350 10.35 13.92 -10.52
N ILE A 351 10.92 14.54 -9.47
CA ILE A 351 11.13 15.99 -9.42
C ILE A 351 12.11 16.43 -10.52
N PHE A 352 13.22 15.72 -10.69
CA PHE A 352 14.17 16.00 -11.76
C PHE A 352 13.51 15.91 -13.14
N MET A 353 12.72 14.85 -13.36
CA MET A 353 11.98 14.65 -14.60
C MET A 353 10.97 15.77 -14.85
N ALA A 354 10.24 16.19 -13.82
CA ALA A 354 9.28 17.28 -13.92
C ALA A 354 9.95 18.62 -14.27
N VAL A 355 11.06 18.95 -13.61
CA VAL A 355 11.80 20.20 -13.85
C VAL A 355 12.42 20.24 -15.24
N LYS A 356 12.87 19.08 -15.75
CA LYS A 356 13.54 18.96 -17.06
C LYS A 356 12.67 18.35 -18.14
N LEU A 357 11.35 18.33 -17.94
CA LEU A 357 10.40 17.62 -18.80
C LEU A 357 10.53 18.08 -20.24
N ASP A 358 10.34 19.37 -20.50
CA ASP A 358 10.34 19.94 -21.85
C ASP A 358 11.75 20.04 -22.45
N GLU A 359 12.78 20.19 -21.61
CA GLU A 359 14.17 20.37 -22.04
C GLU A 359 14.85 19.06 -22.44
N ILE A 360 14.57 17.96 -21.73
CA ILE A 360 15.30 16.68 -21.87
C ILE A 360 14.37 15.55 -22.30
N PHE A 361 13.27 15.32 -21.57
CA PHE A 361 12.49 14.10 -21.72
C PHE A 361 11.50 14.16 -22.89
N ARG A 362 10.91 15.33 -23.13
CA ARG A 362 9.93 15.55 -24.20
C ARG A 362 10.56 15.56 -25.59
N VAL A 363 11.85 15.89 -25.68
CA VAL A 363 12.63 15.89 -26.94
C VAL A 363 13.15 14.50 -27.31
N TRP A 364 13.20 13.55 -26.37
CA TRP A 364 13.60 12.17 -26.63
C TRP A 364 12.52 11.38 -27.37
N PRO A 365 12.85 10.19 -27.92
CA PRO A 365 11.85 9.28 -28.46
C PRO A 365 10.75 8.97 -27.43
N HIS A 366 9.49 8.92 -27.88
CA HIS A 366 8.32 8.71 -27.02
C HIS A 366 8.45 7.50 -26.08
N ARG A 367 9.07 6.43 -26.57
CA ARG A 367 9.33 5.22 -25.80
C ARG A 367 10.15 5.49 -24.53
N GLU A 368 11.15 6.36 -24.59
CA GLU A 368 12.04 6.63 -23.46
C GLU A 368 11.30 7.39 -22.35
N GLU A 369 10.55 8.42 -22.71
CA GLU A 369 9.70 9.16 -21.77
C GLU A 369 8.66 8.22 -21.12
N ARG A 370 8.05 7.33 -21.91
CA ARG A 370 7.09 6.34 -21.43
C ARG A 370 7.71 5.36 -20.41
N ILE A 371 8.92 4.88 -20.65
CA ILE A 371 9.63 3.97 -19.73
C ILE A 371 9.85 4.65 -18.38
N THR A 372 10.34 5.89 -18.36
CA THR A 372 10.58 6.63 -17.12
C THR A 372 9.27 6.91 -16.38
N LEU A 373 8.24 7.35 -17.09
CA LEU A 373 6.93 7.65 -16.51
C LEU A 373 6.26 6.42 -15.92
N THR A 374 6.36 5.27 -16.59
CA THR A 374 5.76 4.03 -16.07
C THR A 374 6.59 3.47 -14.92
N GLY A 375 7.92 3.43 -15.07
CA GLY A 375 8.83 2.76 -14.15
C GLY A 375 8.80 3.31 -12.73
N HIS A 376 8.82 4.64 -12.55
CA HIS A 376 8.93 5.22 -11.21
C HIS A 376 7.70 4.93 -10.32
N TRP A 377 6.48 4.91 -10.87
CA TRP A 377 5.29 4.51 -10.11
C TRP A 377 5.31 3.03 -9.72
N HIS A 378 5.83 2.16 -10.60
CA HIS A 378 5.96 0.73 -10.30
C HIS A 378 6.97 0.49 -9.18
N ILE A 379 8.08 1.24 -9.17
CA ILE A 379 9.03 1.21 -8.07
C ILE A 379 8.34 1.66 -6.77
N LEU A 380 7.56 2.74 -6.78
CA LEU A 380 6.81 3.18 -5.59
C LEU A 380 5.86 2.08 -5.07
N ALA A 381 5.10 1.44 -5.95
CA ALA A 381 4.21 0.34 -5.56
C ALA A 381 4.98 -0.85 -4.96
N ALA A 382 6.13 -1.19 -5.53
CA ALA A 382 6.98 -2.26 -5.02
C ALA A 382 7.65 -1.91 -3.68
N LEU A 383 8.00 -0.64 -3.46
CA LEU A 383 8.47 -0.12 -2.17
C LEU A 383 7.40 -0.26 -1.09
N ILE A 384 6.16 0.14 -1.39
CA ILE A 384 5.01 -0.02 -0.48
C ILE A 384 4.80 -1.49 -0.14
N ALA A 385 4.79 -2.38 -1.15
CA ALA A 385 4.66 -3.82 -0.93
C ALA A 385 5.77 -4.37 -0.03
N THR A 386 7.00 -3.88 -0.21
CA THR A 386 8.16 -4.25 0.63
C THR A 386 7.96 -3.82 2.09
N ILE A 387 7.44 -2.62 2.33
CA ILE A 387 7.10 -2.14 3.67
C ILE A 387 6.00 -3.00 4.31
N ILE A 388 4.96 -3.35 3.56
CA ILE A 388 3.89 -4.25 4.01
C ILE A 388 4.46 -5.61 4.41
N ILE A 389 5.38 -6.17 3.61
CA ILE A 389 6.03 -7.46 3.92
C ILE A 389 6.83 -7.35 5.21
N PHE A 390 7.63 -6.30 5.42
CA PHE A 390 8.37 -6.12 6.68
C PHE A 390 7.45 -6.09 7.89
N TYR A 391 6.36 -5.32 7.80
CA TYR A 391 5.40 -5.21 8.87
C TYR A 391 4.72 -6.55 9.15
N TYR A 392 4.23 -7.23 8.11
CA TYR A 392 3.52 -8.50 8.29
C TYR A 392 4.43 -9.64 8.77
N MET A 393 5.69 -9.68 8.33
CA MET A 393 6.68 -10.63 8.83
C MET A 393 7.01 -10.40 10.32
N ASP A 394 7.01 -9.15 10.78
CA ASP A 394 7.14 -8.83 12.20
C ASP A 394 5.94 -9.33 13.01
N LEU A 395 4.72 -9.07 12.52
CA LEU A 395 3.48 -9.55 13.14
C LEU A 395 3.43 -11.08 13.23
N SER A 396 4.02 -11.76 12.25
CA SER A 396 4.11 -13.22 12.17
C SER A 396 5.18 -13.84 13.09
N LYS A 397 5.85 -13.06 13.94
CA LYS A 397 6.94 -13.49 14.85
C LYS A 397 8.04 -14.29 14.16
N VAL A 398 8.50 -13.82 13.00
CA VAL A 398 9.74 -14.33 12.42
C VAL A 398 10.91 -13.85 13.31
N GLU A 399 11.63 -14.79 13.92
CA GLU A 399 12.67 -14.50 14.93
C GLU A 399 14.08 -14.99 14.52
N GLY A 400 15.07 -14.50 15.28
CA GLY A 400 16.45 -14.97 15.22
C GLY A 400 17.14 -14.75 13.87
N LYS A 401 17.93 -15.73 13.43
CA LYS A 401 18.71 -15.64 12.18
C LYS A 401 17.81 -15.55 10.95
N LYS A 402 16.67 -16.24 10.93
CA LYS A 402 15.74 -16.25 9.78
C LYS A 402 15.20 -14.84 9.51
N ARG A 403 14.84 -14.11 10.58
CA ARG A 403 14.42 -12.71 10.51
C ARG A 403 15.50 -11.83 9.88
N LYS A 404 16.75 -11.97 10.33
CA LYS A 404 17.88 -11.20 9.82
C LYS A 404 18.15 -11.48 8.35
N TRP A 405 18.24 -12.75 7.97
CA TRP A 405 18.47 -13.15 6.59
C TRP A 405 17.35 -12.67 5.68
N ALA A 406 16.09 -12.98 6.00
CA ALA A 406 14.97 -12.56 5.16
C ALA A 406 14.89 -11.04 5.03
N GLY A 407 15.01 -10.30 6.13
CA GLY A 407 14.94 -8.83 6.10
C GLY A 407 16.08 -8.21 5.29
N TRP A 408 17.34 -8.62 5.52
CA TRP A 408 18.47 -8.08 4.75
C TRP A 408 18.46 -8.51 3.29
N THR A 409 18.05 -9.74 2.99
CA THR A 409 17.86 -10.18 1.61
C THR A 409 16.83 -9.33 0.90
N ILE A 410 15.68 -9.07 1.52
CA ILE A 410 14.64 -8.20 0.93
C ILE A 410 15.21 -6.80 0.69
N ILE A 411 15.87 -6.17 1.68
CA ILE A 411 16.45 -4.82 1.52
C ILE A 411 17.48 -4.77 0.38
N ILE A 412 18.48 -5.65 0.42
CA ILE A 412 19.58 -5.61 -0.56
C ILE A 412 19.07 -5.89 -1.97
N MET A 413 18.17 -6.87 -2.11
CA MET A 413 17.63 -7.25 -3.42
C MET A 413 16.62 -6.24 -3.94
N SER A 414 15.86 -5.58 -3.07
CA SER A 414 14.97 -4.47 -3.45
C SER A 414 15.77 -3.28 -3.93
N ASP A 415 16.84 -2.94 -3.20
CA ASP A 415 17.71 -1.82 -3.56
C ASP A 415 18.41 -2.09 -4.89
N LEU A 416 18.93 -3.30 -5.09
CA LEU A 416 19.52 -3.75 -6.34
C LEU A 416 18.51 -3.64 -7.50
N ALA A 417 17.29 -4.16 -7.31
CA ALA A 417 16.27 -4.16 -8.34
C ALA A 417 15.82 -2.75 -8.72
N PHE A 418 15.49 -1.92 -7.74
CA PHE A 418 14.93 -0.60 -7.98
C PHE A 418 15.98 0.42 -8.42
N ALA A 419 17.23 0.30 -7.95
CA ALA A 419 18.33 1.09 -8.50
C ALA A 419 18.58 0.72 -9.97
N SER A 420 18.57 -0.57 -10.30
CA SER A 420 18.73 -1.04 -11.68
C SER A 420 17.58 -0.56 -12.58
N ALA A 421 16.33 -0.65 -12.11
CA ALA A 421 15.16 -0.11 -12.80
C ALA A 421 15.27 1.40 -13.02
N THR A 422 15.77 2.14 -12.02
CA THR A 422 15.99 3.58 -12.12
C THR A 422 17.04 3.90 -13.18
N ILE A 423 18.20 3.21 -13.15
CA ILE A 423 19.26 3.37 -14.15
C ILE A 423 18.74 3.01 -15.54
N PHE A 424 18.00 1.91 -15.68
CA PHE A 424 17.35 1.53 -16.94
C PHE A 424 16.43 2.63 -17.47
N SER A 425 15.63 3.22 -16.58
CA SER A 425 14.67 4.26 -16.93
C SER A 425 15.32 5.60 -17.30
N MET A 426 16.57 5.82 -16.88
CA MET A 426 17.33 7.05 -17.10
C MET A 426 18.56 6.84 -18.00
N LYS A 427 18.71 5.65 -18.60
CA LYS A 427 19.93 5.20 -19.32
C LYS A 427 20.46 6.20 -20.35
N ARG A 428 19.56 6.93 -21.00
CA ARG A 428 19.89 7.89 -22.05
C ARG A 428 20.49 9.21 -21.55
N LEU A 429 20.50 9.45 -20.24
CA LEU A 429 21.26 10.55 -19.61
C LEU A 429 22.75 10.26 -19.54
N PHE A 430 23.14 8.99 -19.51
CA PHE A 430 24.51 8.58 -19.16
C PHE A 430 25.22 7.86 -20.31
N VAL A 431 24.47 7.23 -21.21
CA VAL A 431 25.02 6.40 -22.30
C VAL A 431 24.37 6.75 -23.64
N ALA A 432 25.21 6.95 -24.66
CA ALA A 432 24.79 7.18 -26.03
C ALA A 432 24.00 5.99 -26.59
N GLU A 433 23.03 6.25 -27.47
CA GLU A 433 22.08 5.25 -27.98
C GLU A 433 22.74 3.97 -28.52
N SER A 434 23.84 4.09 -29.26
CA SER A 434 24.56 2.93 -29.84
C SER A 434 25.19 2.01 -28.79
N GLU A 435 25.52 2.53 -27.61
CA GLU A 435 26.26 1.81 -26.57
C GLU A 435 25.34 1.28 -25.45
N GLN A 436 24.03 1.52 -25.52
CA GLN A 436 23.11 1.23 -24.42
C GLN A 436 22.92 -0.26 -24.15
N GLN A 437 23.10 -1.13 -25.14
CA GLN A 437 22.70 -2.53 -25.03
C GLN A 437 23.42 -3.27 -23.89
N SER A 438 24.71 -3.02 -23.68
CA SER A 438 25.48 -3.64 -22.59
C SER A 438 24.95 -3.22 -21.21
N LEU A 439 24.65 -1.92 -21.05
CA LEU A 439 24.03 -1.40 -19.83
C LEU A 439 22.66 -2.02 -19.61
N VAL A 440 21.80 -2.03 -20.64
CA VAL A 440 20.45 -2.59 -20.61
C VAL A 440 20.48 -4.06 -20.17
N ASN A 441 21.32 -4.89 -20.79
CA ASN A 441 21.45 -6.31 -20.42
C ASN A 441 21.82 -6.46 -18.95
N THR A 442 22.78 -5.66 -18.47
CA THR A 442 23.25 -5.72 -17.09
C THR A 442 22.15 -5.32 -16.11
N VAL A 443 21.51 -4.17 -16.32
CA VAL A 443 20.49 -3.66 -15.38
C VAL A 443 19.22 -4.48 -15.42
N MET A 444 18.82 -5.05 -16.56
CA MET A 444 17.68 -5.97 -16.61
C MET A 444 17.98 -7.25 -15.83
N LEU A 445 19.17 -7.84 -15.99
CA LEU A 445 19.57 -9.01 -15.22
C LEU A 445 19.57 -8.74 -13.70
N LEU A 446 20.10 -7.60 -13.27
CA LEU A 446 20.11 -7.22 -11.86
C LEU A 446 18.71 -6.94 -11.32
N MET A 447 17.85 -6.32 -12.13
CA MET A 447 16.45 -6.09 -11.81
C MET A 447 15.68 -7.41 -11.63
N ASP A 448 15.81 -8.32 -12.59
CA ASP A 448 15.16 -9.63 -12.56
C ASP A 448 15.68 -10.50 -11.41
N LEU A 449 16.99 -10.48 -11.17
CA LEU A 449 17.60 -11.18 -10.03
C LEU A 449 17.05 -10.63 -8.70
N GLY A 450 17.05 -9.31 -8.52
CA GLY A 450 16.58 -8.69 -7.28
C GLY A 450 15.10 -8.97 -7.03
N LEU A 451 14.23 -8.76 -8.01
CA LEU A 451 12.80 -9.06 -7.90
C LEU A 451 12.55 -10.55 -7.71
N GLY A 452 13.22 -11.41 -8.47
CA GLY A 452 13.10 -12.86 -8.39
C GLY A 452 13.44 -13.39 -7.00
N VAL A 453 14.54 -12.91 -6.40
CA VAL A 453 14.93 -13.31 -5.04
C VAL A 453 13.91 -12.85 -4.00
N ILE A 454 13.37 -11.63 -4.12
CA ILE A 454 12.30 -11.15 -3.22
C ILE A 454 11.07 -12.06 -3.31
N LEU A 455 10.66 -12.42 -4.53
CA LEU A 455 9.52 -13.32 -4.75
C LEU A 455 9.77 -14.71 -4.17
N VAL A 456 10.99 -15.24 -4.27
CA VAL A 456 11.39 -16.50 -3.64
C VAL A 456 11.32 -16.40 -2.11
N VAL A 457 11.79 -15.30 -1.51
CA VAL A 457 11.67 -15.07 -0.06
C VAL A 457 10.19 -15.00 0.37
N LEU A 458 9.36 -14.28 -0.38
CA LEU A 458 7.92 -14.22 -0.13
C LEU A 458 7.28 -15.61 -0.25
N ALA A 459 7.62 -16.39 -1.28
CA ALA A 459 7.12 -17.74 -1.45
C ALA A 459 7.53 -18.65 -0.29
N MET A 460 8.80 -18.63 0.13
CA MET A 460 9.27 -19.38 1.30
C MET A 460 8.52 -18.98 2.57
N PHE A 461 8.28 -17.68 2.77
CA PHE A 461 7.51 -17.18 3.91
C PHE A 461 6.06 -17.66 3.88
N LEU A 462 5.39 -17.60 2.73
CA LEU A 462 4.01 -18.08 2.58
C LEU A 462 3.88 -19.60 2.71
N ILE A 463 4.83 -20.37 2.17
CA ILE A 463 4.90 -21.82 2.37
C ILE A 463 5.08 -22.14 3.86
N TRP A 464 5.93 -21.38 4.56
CA TRP A 464 6.08 -21.53 6.01
C TRP A 464 4.78 -21.21 6.75
N ARG A 465 4.06 -20.14 6.40
CA ARG A 465 2.75 -19.80 6.97
C ARG A 465 1.71 -20.88 6.68
N LEU A 466 1.70 -21.44 5.47
CA LEU A 466 0.82 -22.55 5.11
C LEU A 466 1.14 -23.79 5.96
N TYR A 467 2.41 -24.13 6.09
CA TYR A 467 2.85 -25.23 6.95
C TYR A 467 2.49 -24.98 8.42
N ASP A 468 2.63 -23.74 8.92
CA ASP A 468 2.21 -23.35 10.25
C ASP A 468 0.70 -23.56 10.45
N LEU A 469 -0.13 -23.14 9.49
CA LEU A 469 -1.58 -23.38 9.49
C LEU A 469 -1.92 -24.86 9.61
N PHE A 470 -1.16 -25.76 8.98
CA PHE A 470 -1.41 -27.20 9.09
C PHE A 470 -1.01 -27.80 10.43
N LYS A 471 -0.12 -27.17 11.21
CA LYS A 471 0.23 -27.65 12.55
C LYS A 471 -0.90 -27.43 13.56
N ASP A 472 -1.14 -28.45 14.40
CA ASP A 472 -2.16 -28.38 15.45
C ASP A 472 -1.83 -27.36 16.56
N LYS A 473 -0.53 -27.14 16.82
CA LYS A 473 -0.01 -26.11 17.73
C LYS A 473 0.81 -25.07 16.96
N GLY A 474 0.38 -24.73 15.75
CA GLY A 474 1.00 -23.67 14.96
C GLY A 474 0.81 -22.28 15.60
N TYR A 475 1.65 -21.34 15.20
CA TYR A 475 1.62 -19.96 15.66
C TYR A 475 0.28 -19.28 15.36
N TRP A 476 -0.38 -19.63 14.23
CA TRP A 476 -1.74 -19.17 13.91
C TRP A 476 -2.75 -19.37 15.05
N ASN A 477 -2.62 -20.43 15.86
CA ASN A 477 -3.53 -20.70 16.95
C ASN A 477 -3.26 -19.78 18.16
N GLU A 478 -2.00 -19.40 18.40
CA GLU A 478 -1.64 -18.38 19.39
C GLU A 478 -2.17 -17.01 18.98
N GLU A 479 -1.97 -16.63 17.71
CA GLU A 479 -2.50 -15.38 17.16
C GLU A 479 -4.02 -15.32 17.29
N PHE A 480 -4.70 -16.39 16.88
CA PHE A 480 -6.15 -16.44 16.95
C PHE A 480 -6.68 -16.34 18.39
N SER A 481 -6.00 -17.00 19.32
CA SER A 481 -6.37 -16.98 20.73
C SER A 481 -6.12 -15.60 21.37
N ALA A 482 -5.00 -14.96 21.03
CA ALA A 482 -4.66 -13.62 21.48
C ALA A 482 -5.67 -12.59 20.96
N GLU A 483 -6.01 -12.63 19.67
CA GLU A 483 -7.00 -11.73 19.09
C GLU A 483 -8.40 -11.96 19.67
N LYS A 484 -8.81 -13.22 19.88
CA LYS A 484 -10.07 -13.53 20.57
C LYS A 484 -10.12 -12.96 21.99
N LYS A 485 -9.03 -13.08 22.74
CA LYS A 485 -8.93 -12.54 24.10
C LYS A 485 -9.05 -11.01 24.07
N MET A 486 -8.28 -10.36 23.22
CA MET A 486 -8.32 -8.90 23.06
C MET A 486 -9.72 -8.41 22.65
N ASN A 487 -10.37 -9.11 21.71
CA ASN A 487 -11.72 -8.78 21.28
C ASN A 487 -12.76 -8.95 22.41
N ALA A 488 -12.64 -10.01 23.21
CA ALA A 488 -13.52 -10.22 24.37
C ALA A 488 -13.33 -9.13 25.42
N GLU A 489 -12.09 -8.73 25.72
CA GLU A 489 -11.79 -7.64 26.65
C GLU A 489 -12.36 -6.29 26.15
N ALA A 490 -12.21 -6.00 24.86
CA ALA A 490 -12.76 -4.80 24.25
C ALA A 490 -14.30 -4.78 24.28
N GLU A 491 -14.95 -5.92 24.03
CA GLU A 491 -16.41 -6.03 24.07
C GLU A 491 -16.96 -5.86 25.50
N ILE A 492 -16.27 -6.42 26.51
CA ILE A 492 -16.61 -6.22 27.92
C ILE A 492 -16.51 -4.73 28.28
N ALA A 493 -15.43 -4.05 27.89
CA ALA A 493 -15.25 -2.63 28.15
C ALA A 493 -16.33 -1.76 27.47
N GLU A 494 -16.70 -2.09 26.22
CA GLU A 494 -17.78 -1.40 25.49
C GLU A 494 -19.13 -1.59 26.20
N GLN A 495 -19.44 -2.81 26.66
CA GLN A 495 -20.67 -3.10 27.39
C GLN A 495 -20.73 -2.35 28.73
N GLN A 496 -19.63 -2.30 29.48
CA GLN A 496 -19.54 -1.56 30.74
C GLN A 496 -19.83 -0.07 30.53
N LYS A 497 -19.19 0.54 29.53
CA LYS A 497 -19.42 1.94 29.19
C LYS A 497 -20.88 2.21 28.80
N LYS A 498 -21.50 1.31 28.02
CA LYS A 498 -22.91 1.43 27.64
C LYS A 498 -23.84 1.35 28.84
N ILE A 499 -23.53 0.50 29.83
CA ILE A 499 -24.28 0.41 31.08
C ILE A 499 -24.16 1.73 31.86
N GLU A 500 -22.96 2.31 31.97
CA GLU A 500 -22.76 3.61 32.63
C GLU A 500 -23.53 4.74 31.95
N GLU A 501 -23.51 4.80 30.62
CA GLU A 501 -24.28 5.78 29.85
C GLU A 501 -25.79 5.64 30.08
N LEU A 502 -26.32 4.41 30.04
CA LEU A 502 -27.74 4.15 30.32
C LEU A 502 -28.12 4.52 31.76
N GLN A 503 -27.24 4.26 32.73
CA GLN A 503 -27.45 4.67 34.13
C GLN A 503 -27.46 6.19 34.28
N ALA A 504 -26.60 6.91 33.56
CA ALA A 504 -26.59 8.37 33.55
C ALA A 504 -27.90 8.93 32.97
N THR A 505 -28.34 8.40 31.83
CA THR A 505 -29.63 8.79 31.22
C THR A 505 -30.82 8.47 32.13
N LEU A 506 -30.85 7.29 32.77
CA LEU A 506 -31.91 6.95 33.72
C LEU A 506 -31.97 7.93 34.88
N LYS A 507 -30.82 8.36 35.42
CA LYS A 507 -30.76 9.38 36.48
C LYS A 507 -31.27 10.74 36.01
N GLU A 508 -31.00 11.14 34.77
CA GLU A 508 -31.50 12.39 34.18
C GLU A 508 -33.01 12.36 33.97
N VAL A 509 -33.58 11.25 33.52
CA VAL A 509 -35.03 11.10 33.28
C VAL A 509 -35.81 10.88 34.59
N SER A 510 -35.17 10.39 35.64
CA SER A 510 -35.79 10.22 36.96
C SER A 510 -35.84 11.49 37.83
N LYS A 511 -35.27 12.60 37.35
CA LYS A 511 -35.39 13.93 37.96
C LYS A 511 -36.49 14.71 37.24
#